data_AF-A0A511WNF2-F1
#
_entry.id   AF-A0A511WNF2-F1
#
_cell.length_a   1.000
_cell.length_b   1.000
_cell.length_c   1.000
_cell.angle_alpha   90.00
_cell.angle_beta   90.00
_cell.angle_gamma   90.00
#
_symmetry.space_group_name_H-M   'P 1'
#
loop_
_entity.id
_entity.type
_entity.pdbx_description
1 polymer ?
#
loop_
_entity_poly.entity_id
_entity_poly.type
_entity_poly.pdbx_seq_one_letter_code
_entity_poly.pdbx_strand_id
1 'polypeptide(L)'
;MKERFLRQLQVFNMNQSKLLLALPAFVVAVFFFALAIPNVYTQTYELEKYSTAPETIRSPITIENKQKTEQQLRAVTQAVEDQYTISEDIAEERLNMVSEIYDVVEEAKSQGENVTREEQLPLIESLLTDELSEGLPAKVFLPLLRADQQSLNESQRMLETLLHKYYKVGVQSSEVEDLERRIDLEVQYSETPSSLKSVISDIGAFALVENSLFDPEKTDKAIKSAAATVEPVMIRAGEVIVSEGSTITGDIYDDLQLTGLLDQQRNLLPSIGLAMFALLLGAFLYAECRRAFNKDNWTIRHIFISTAVSLLMITFMKVFSLFGAMEQPVYYLVPAVTGVMIVKILCSERYAIVLAVVYSLWLVCCSTAI
;
A
#
# COMPACT_ATOMS: atom_id res chain seq x y z
N MET A 1 55.98 15.76 -60.40
CA MET A 1 54.52 15.57 -60.64
C MET A 1 54.09 14.10 -60.49
N LYS A 2 54.81 13.14 -61.10
CA LYS A 2 54.55 11.68 -60.95
C LYS A 2 54.56 11.15 -59.50
N GLU A 3 55.49 11.55 -58.64
CA GLU A 3 55.54 11.05 -57.25
C GLU A 3 54.38 11.51 -56.38
N ARG A 4 53.88 12.74 -56.56
CA ARG A 4 52.68 13.23 -55.85
C ARG A 4 51.42 12.49 -56.31
N PHE A 5 51.33 12.15 -57.60
CA PHE A 5 50.22 11.37 -58.16
C PHE A 5 50.24 9.90 -57.70
N LEU A 6 51.43 9.28 -57.64
CA LEU A 6 51.59 7.92 -57.10
C LEU A 6 51.32 7.83 -55.60
N ARG A 7 51.71 8.85 -54.82
CA ARG A 7 51.32 8.95 -53.40
C ARG A 7 49.82 9.16 -53.23
N GLN A 8 49.18 9.98 -54.07
CA GLN A 8 47.72 10.12 -54.05
C GLN A 8 47.00 8.82 -54.45
N LEU A 9 47.52 8.06 -55.42
CA LEU A 9 47.02 6.73 -55.78
C LEU A 9 47.24 5.70 -54.66
N GLN A 10 48.38 5.71 -53.96
CA GLN A 10 48.63 4.84 -52.81
C GLN A 10 47.72 5.18 -51.63
N VAL A 11 47.53 6.47 -51.31
CA VAL A 11 46.62 6.91 -50.24
C VAL A 11 45.16 6.59 -50.61
N PHE A 12 44.78 6.75 -51.88
CA PHE A 12 43.47 6.36 -52.39
C PHE A 12 43.26 4.83 -52.30
N ASN A 13 44.24 4.02 -52.70
CA ASN A 13 44.17 2.55 -52.62
C ASN A 13 44.19 2.02 -51.15
N MET A 14 44.93 2.69 -50.26
CA MET A 14 44.94 2.40 -48.82
C MET A 14 43.65 2.82 -48.11
N ASN A 15 42.95 3.88 -48.55
CA ASN A 15 41.63 4.23 -48.03
C ASN A 15 40.52 3.34 -48.61
N GLN A 16 40.62 2.96 -49.89
CA GLN A 16 39.68 2.02 -50.53
C GLN A 16 39.67 0.64 -49.86
N SER A 17 40.84 0.09 -49.53
CA SER A 17 40.94 -1.18 -48.79
C SER A 17 40.38 -1.10 -47.37
N LYS A 18 40.61 -0.01 -46.64
CA LYS A 18 40.02 0.20 -45.30
C LYS A 18 38.50 0.34 -45.35
N LEU A 19 37.99 1.10 -46.32
CA LEU A 19 36.56 1.36 -46.48
C LEU A 19 35.81 0.10 -46.95
N LEU A 20 36.44 -0.70 -47.82
CA LEU A 20 35.95 -2.01 -48.24
C LEU A 20 35.88 -3.03 -47.09
N LEU A 21 36.76 -2.92 -46.09
CA LEU A 21 36.73 -3.77 -44.89
C LEU A 21 35.77 -3.25 -43.80
N ALA A 22 35.58 -1.93 -43.71
CA ALA A 22 34.71 -1.31 -42.72
C ALA A 22 33.23 -1.48 -43.06
N LEU A 23 32.86 -1.42 -44.34
CA LEU A 23 31.47 -1.51 -44.79
C LEU A 23 30.77 -2.81 -44.34
N PRO A 24 31.34 -4.02 -44.50
CA PRO A 24 30.69 -5.26 -44.08
C PRO A 24 30.48 -5.35 -42.57
N ALA A 25 31.46 -4.92 -41.77
CA ALA A 25 31.35 -4.90 -40.31
C ALA A 25 30.29 -3.89 -39.84
N PHE A 26 30.20 -2.73 -40.50
CA PHE A 26 29.18 -1.74 -40.23
C PHE A 26 27.78 -2.25 -40.56
N VAL A 27 27.60 -2.92 -41.72
CA VAL A 27 26.32 -3.54 -42.11
C VAL A 27 25.85 -4.54 -41.06
N VAL A 28 26.75 -5.39 -40.56
CA VAL A 28 26.42 -6.36 -39.51
C VAL A 28 26.01 -5.67 -38.20
N ALA A 29 26.71 -4.61 -37.80
CA ALA A 29 26.37 -3.85 -36.59
C ALA A 29 25.00 -3.15 -36.71
N VAL A 30 24.71 -2.53 -37.86
CA VAL A 30 23.41 -1.90 -38.14
C VAL A 30 22.29 -2.93 -38.20
N PHE A 31 22.53 -4.09 -38.81
CA PHE A 31 21.56 -5.16 -38.88
C PHE A 31 21.23 -5.74 -37.50
N PHE A 32 22.25 -5.98 -36.68
CA PHE A 32 22.06 -6.37 -35.28
C PHE A 32 21.26 -5.32 -34.50
N PHE A 33 21.63 -4.05 -34.61
CA PHE A 33 20.92 -2.94 -33.96
C PHE A 33 19.45 -2.90 -34.37
N ALA A 34 19.14 -2.98 -35.67
CA ALA A 34 17.78 -2.96 -36.18
C ALA A 34 16.92 -4.11 -35.63
N LEU A 35 17.49 -5.31 -35.48
CA LEU A 35 16.76 -6.48 -34.97
C LEU A 35 16.66 -6.53 -33.44
N ALA A 36 17.59 -5.90 -32.73
CA ALA A 36 17.63 -5.83 -31.28
C ALA A 36 16.80 -4.67 -30.70
N ILE A 37 16.55 -3.60 -31.47
CA ILE A 37 15.73 -2.45 -31.04
C ILE A 37 14.39 -2.87 -30.39
N PRO A 38 13.53 -3.69 -31.04
CA PRO A 38 12.21 -4.01 -30.49
C PRO A 38 12.24 -4.75 -29.16
N ASN A 39 13.34 -5.45 -28.87
CA ASN A 39 13.53 -6.22 -27.64
C ASN A 39 13.89 -5.33 -26.44
N VAL A 40 14.33 -4.09 -26.69
CA VAL A 40 14.76 -3.15 -25.64
C VAL A 40 13.65 -2.17 -25.27
N TYR A 41 12.66 -1.97 -26.15
CA TYR A 41 11.48 -1.15 -25.85
C TYR A 41 10.41 -2.01 -25.18
N THR A 42 9.99 -1.61 -23.98
CA THR A 42 8.74 -2.08 -23.40
C THR A 42 7.56 -1.54 -24.22
N GLN A 43 6.52 -2.35 -24.43
CA GLN A 43 5.28 -1.86 -25.04
C GLN A 43 4.67 -0.80 -24.12
N THR A 44 4.57 0.44 -24.61
CA THR A 44 3.87 1.53 -23.94
C THR A 44 2.57 1.82 -24.66
N TYR A 45 1.57 2.27 -23.91
CA TYR A 45 0.26 2.63 -24.41
C TYR A 45 0.04 4.13 -24.24
N GLU A 46 -0.46 4.77 -25.29
CA GLU A 46 -0.94 6.15 -25.24
C GLU A 46 -2.41 6.13 -24.78
N LEU A 47 -2.60 6.02 -23.47
CA LEU A 47 -3.92 5.95 -22.84
C LEU A 47 -4.19 7.24 -22.06
N GLU A 48 -5.37 7.78 -22.24
CA GLU A 48 -5.85 8.91 -21.47
C GLU A 48 -6.73 8.44 -20.32
N LYS A 49 -6.76 9.23 -19.24
CA LYS A 49 -7.66 9.00 -18.12
C LYS A 49 -9.12 9.03 -18.61
N TYR A 50 -9.92 8.05 -18.21
CA TYR A 50 -11.32 7.85 -18.64
C TYR A 50 -11.53 7.40 -20.09
N SER A 51 -10.46 7.05 -20.81
CA SER A 51 -10.58 6.41 -22.13
C SER A 51 -10.92 4.91 -21.99
N THR A 52 -11.26 4.27 -23.12
CA THR A 52 -11.56 2.82 -23.16
C THR A 52 -10.29 2.06 -23.52
N ALA A 53 -9.99 0.98 -22.78
CA ALA A 53 -8.82 0.16 -23.04
C ALA A 53 -8.96 -0.58 -24.40
N PRO A 54 -8.02 -0.42 -25.34
CA PRO A 54 -8.08 -1.04 -26.66
C PRO A 54 -7.81 -2.56 -26.61
N GLU A 55 -7.11 -3.03 -25.58
CA GLU A 55 -6.83 -4.44 -25.35
C GLU A 55 -6.65 -4.72 -23.85
N THR A 56 -6.54 -6.01 -23.50
CA THR A 56 -6.31 -6.42 -22.11
C THR A 56 -4.84 -6.21 -21.74
N ILE A 57 -4.58 -5.30 -20.81
CA ILE A 57 -3.23 -4.93 -20.39
C ILE A 57 -2.87 -5.64 -19.08
N ARG A 58 -1.69 -6.26 -19.05
CA ARG A 58 -1.16 -6.97 -17.90
C ARG A 58 0.08 -6.29 -17.35
N SER A 59 0.31 -6.40 -16.04
CA SER A 59 1.50 -5.84 -15.42
C SER A 59 2.76 -6.59 -15.85
N PRO A 60 3.82 -5.91 -16.32
CA PRO A 60 5.10 -6.55 -16.65
C PRO A 60 5.95 -6.82 -15.40
N ILE A 61 5.68 -6.13 -14.29
CA ILE A 61 6.51 -6.16 -13.08
C ILE A 61 5.65 -6.32 -11.82
N THR A 62 6.28 -6.74 -10.73
CA THR A 62 5.65 -6.69 -9.41
C THR A 62 6.08 -5.41 -8.70
N ILE A 63 5.12 -4.56 -8.33
CA ILE A 63 5.38 -3.29 -7.65
C ILE A 63 4.30 -3.01 -6.59
N GLU A 64 4.71 -2.38 -5.49
CA GLU A 64 3.79 -1.93 -4.44
C GLU A 64 3.03 -0.67 -4.88
N ASN A 65 1.70 -0.70 -4.76
CA ASN A 65 0.90 0.51 -4.86
C ASN A 65 0.82 1.21 -3.49
N LYS A 66 1.80 2.09 -3.24
CA LYS A 66 1.89 2.86 -1.99
C LYS A 66 0.65 3.69 -1.70
N GLN A 67 0.03 4.27 -2.73
CA GLN A 67 -1.16 5.10 -2.56
C GLN A 67 -2.36 4.28 -2.05
N LYS A 68 -2.62 3.10 -2.65
CA LYS A 68 -3.66 2.19 -2.19
C LYS A 68 -3.35 1.62 -0.81
N THR A 69 -2.09 1.26 -0.54
CA THR A 69 -1.65 0.83 0.80
C THR A 69 -1.93 1.91 1.85
N GLU A 70 -1.57 3.18 1.57
CA GLU A 70 -1.84 4.29 2.50
C GLU A 70 -3.33 4.56 2.68
N GLN A 71 -4.14 4.45 1.61
CA GLN A 71 -5.59 4.60 1.70
C GLN A 71 -6.21 3.52 2.58
N GLN A 72 -5.81 2.25 2.38
CA GLN A 72 -6.26 1.13 3.18
C GLN A 72 -5.81 1.27 4.65
N LEU A 73 -4.56 1.70 4.87
CA LEU A 73 -4.05 2.01 6.20
C LEU A 73 -4.91 3.07 6.88
N ARG A 74 -5.19 4.19 6.21
CA ARG A 74 -6.05 5.26 6.75
C ARG A 74 -7.44 4.74 7.07
N ALA A 75 -8.08 4.01 6.16
CA ALA A 75 -9.41 3.44 6.38
C ALA A 75 -9.45 2.51 7.60
N VAL A 76 -8.44 1.65 7.77
CA VAL A 76 -8.33 0.77 8.92
C VAL A 76 -8.11 1.56 10.20
N THR A 77 -7.19 2.52 10.22
CA THR A 77 -6.93 3.34 11.41
C THR A 77 -8.12 4.20 11.84
N GLN A 78 -8.91 4.71 10.88
CA GLN A 78 -10.11 5.51 11.15
C GLN A 78 -11.31 4.65 11.60
N ALA A 79 -11.31 3.37 11.25
CA ALA A 79 -12.35 2.43 11.67
C ALA A 79 -12.11 1.86 13.09
N VAL A 80 -10.95 2.14 13.71
CA VAL A 80 -10.69 1.73 15.10
C VAL A 80 -11.52 2.61 16.03
N GLU A 81 -12.36 1.97 16.84
CA GLU A 81 -13.13 2.64 17.88
C GLU A 81 -12.23 3.10 19.03
N ASP A 82 -12.58 4.27 19.58
CA ASP A 82 -11.96 4.83 20.77
C ASP A 82 -12.09 3.86 21.94
N GLN A 83 -11.00 3.67 22.68
CA GLN A 83 -10.94 2.77 23.83
C GLN A 83 -11.12 3.58 25.12
N TYR A 84 -11.91 3.04 26.03
CA TYR A 84 -12.22 3.68 27.30
C TYR A 84 -11.73 2.84 28.49
N THR A 85 -11.49 3.51 29.61
CA THR A 85 -11.13 2.91 30.88
C THR A 85 -12.15 3.31 31.93
N ILE A 86 -12.70 2.31 32.61
CA ILE A 86 -13.66 2.50 33.70
C ILE A 86 -12.89 2.98 34.93
N SER A 87 -13.29 4.13 35.47
CA SER A 87 -12.83 4.65 36.76
C SER A 87 -13.70 4.07 37.87
N GLU A 88 -13.09 3.24 38.71
CA GLU A 88 -13.71 2.73 39.93
C GLU A 88 -13.84 3.85 40.99
N ASP A 89 -12.89 4.77 41.03
CA ASP A 89 -12.90 5.91 41.97
C ASP A 89 -14.16 6.79 41.82
N ILE A 90 -14.52 7.15 40.58
CA ILE A 90 -15.73 7.95 40.30
C ILE A 90 -17.00 7.17 40.69
N ALA A 91 -17.02 5.86 40.42
CA ALA A 91 -18.15 5.02 40.77
C ALA A 91 -18.34 4.92 42.29
N GLU A 92 -17.26 4.72 43.04
CA GLU A 92 -17.28 4.67 44.51
C GLU A 92 -17.69 6.02 45.10
N GLU A 93 -17.15 7.14 44.61
CA GLU A 93 -17.51 8.49 45.05
C GLU A 93 -19.01 8.75 44.88
N ARG A 94 -19.59 8.42 43.72
CA ARG A 94 -21.02 8.62 43.43
C ARG A 94 -21.92 7.68 44.22
N LEU A 95 -21.50 6.45 44.47
CA LEU A 95 -22.23 5.51 45.33
C LEU A 95 -22.23 5.97 46.79
N ASN A 96 -21.08 6.46 47.29
CA ASN A 96 -20.97 7.01 48.65
C ASN A 96 -21.83 8.26 48.81
N MET A 97 -21.89 9.12 47.80
CA MET A 97 -22.76 10.29 47.77
C MET A 97 -24.25 9.92 47.93
N VAL A 98 -24.69 8.83 47.29
CA VAL A 98 -26.06 8.32 47.47
C VAL A 98 -26.27 7.85 48.90
N SER A 99 -25.33 7.10 49.48
CA SER A 99 -25.41 6.67 50.89
C SER A 99 -25.51 7.87 51.83
N GLU A 100 -24.67 8.89 51.63
CA GLU A 100 -24.65 10.10 52.45
C GLU A 100 -25.99 10.85 52.42
N ILE A 101 -26.64 10.94 51.26
CA ILE A 101 -27.98 11.53 51.13
C ILE A 101 -28.98 10.79 52.02
N TYR A 102 -28.98 9.46 52.01
CA TYR A 102 -29.89 8.66 52.82
C TYR A 102 -29.55 8.72 54.32
N ASP A 103 -28.26 8.73 54.67
CA ASP A 103 -27.79 8.86 56.05
C ASP A 103 -28.21 10.22 56.66
N VAL A 104 -28.08 11.32 55.90
CA VAL A 104 -28.53 12.66 56.32
C VAL A 104 -30.05 12.71 56.51
N VAL A 105 -30.81 12.05 55.62
CA VAL A 105 -32.27 11.96 55.75
C VAL A 105 -32.66 11.16 57.00
N GLU A 106 -31.96 10.06 57.29
CA GLU A 106 -32.20 9.26 58.48
C GLU A 106 -31.87 10.03 59.77
N GLU A 107 -30.74 10.74 59.79
CA GLU A 107 -30.35 11.61 60.91
C GLU A 107 -31.37 12.73 61.13
N ALA A 108 -31.81 13.42 60.08
CA ALA A 108 -32.83 14.46 60.17
C ALA A 108 -34.17 13.93 60.70
N LYS A 109 -34.56 12.69 60.35
CA LYS A 109 -35.75 12.03 60.91
C LYS A 109 -35.58 11.70 62.39
N SER A 110 -34.40 11.27 62.80
CA SER A 110 -34.11 10.92 64.20
C SER A 110 -34.09 12.13 65.14
N GLN A 111 -33.55 13.27 64.69
CA GLN A 111 -33.48 14.51 65.47
C GLN A 111 -34.82 15.28 65.49
N GLY A 112 -35.71 14.97 64.54
CA GLY A 112 -36.93 15.70 64.26
C GLY A 112 -38.19 15.23 64.99
N GLU A 113 -38.10 14.31 65.96
CA GLU A 113 -39.25 13.69 66.63
C GLU A 113 -40.16 14.69 67.40
N ASN A 114 -39.66 15.92 67.66
CA ASN A 114 -40.37 16.98 68.41
C ASN A 114 -40.55 18.31 67.63
N VAL A 115 -40.28 18.36 66.32
CA VAL A 115 -40.25 19.60 65.53
C VAL A 115 -41.17 19.49 64.30
N THR A 116 -41.71 20.62 63.82
CA THR A 116 -42.60 20.65 62.65
C THR A 116 -41.84 20.22 61.40
N ARG A 117 -42.43 19.39 60.54
CA ARG A 117 -41.77 18.80 59.34
C ARG A 117 -41.22 19.81 58.32
N GLU A 118 -41.63 21.07 58.42
CA GLU A 118 -41.14 22.19 57.59
C GLU A 118 -39.86 22.83 58.15
N GLU A 119 -39.56 22.64 59.44
CA GLU A 119 -38.32 23.08 60.11
C GLU A 119 -37.19 22.03 60.00
N GLN A 120 -37.47 20.82 59.49
CA GLN A 120 -36.47 19.78 59.21
C GLN A 120 -35.74 19.98 57.86
N LEU A 121 -36.33 20.76 56.96
CA LEU A 121 -35.74 21.15 55.67
C LEU A 121 -34.42 21.95 55.81
N PRO A 122 -34.35 23.02 56.62
CA PRO A 122 -33.10 23.76 56.81
C PRO A 122 -32.01 22.94 57.55
N LEU A 123 -32.41 21.90 58.30
CA LEU A 123 -31.46 20.97 58.92
C LEU A 123 -30.76 20.11 57.87
N ILE A 124 -31.50 19.59 56.88
CA ILE A 124 -30.93 18.87 55.73
C ILE A 124 -30.00 19.80 54.94
N GLU A 125 -30.42 21.02 54.62
CA GLU A 125 -29.56 21.99 53.91
C GLU A 125 -28.26 22.30 54.67
N SER A 126 -28.25 22.22 56.00
CA SER A 126 -27.06 22.44 56.83
C SER A 126 -26.15 21.22 56.99
N LEU A 127 -26.66 20.02 56.71
CA LEU A 127 -25.94 18.75 56.85
C LEU A 127 -25.43 18.21 55.52
N LEU A 128 -26.01 18.65 54.39
CA LEU A 128 -25.53 18.33 53.05
C LEU A 128 -24.22 19.08 52.75
N THR A 129 -23.32 18.42 52.03
CA THR A 129 -22.12 19.06 51.47
C THR A 129 -22.51 20.15 50.46
N ASP A 130 -21.66 21.17 50.27
CA ASP A 130 -21.90 22.28 49.33
C ASP A 130 -22.32 21.78 47.93
N GLU A 131 -21.70 20.70 47.43
CA GLU A 131 -21.97 20.08 46.13
C GLU A 131 -23.37 19.42 46.03
N LEU A 132 -23.88 18.88 47.14
CA LEU A 132 -25.22 18.29 47.23
C LEU A 132 -26.31 19.35 47.35
N SER A 133 -26.02 20.43 48.07
CA SER A 133 -26.96 21.53 48.30
C SER A 133 -27.21 22.40 47.04
N GLU A 134 -26.24 22.50 46.14
CA GLU A 134 -26.39 23.16 44.84
C GLU A 134 -27.14 22.29 43.81
N GLY A 135 -27.03 20.97 43.91
CA GLY A 135 -27.57 20.01 42.94
C GLY A 135 -29.03 19.59 43.14
N LEU A 136 -29.48 19.48 44.41
CA LEU A 136 -30.83 19.01 44.75
C LEU A 136 -31.55 20.02 45.66
N PRO A 137 -32.63 20.70 45.21
CA PRO A 137 -33.35 21.63 46.07
C PRO A 137 -34.00 20.90 47.24
N ALA A 138 -33.94 21.46 48.44
CA ALA A 138 -34.35 20.76 49.67
C ALA A 138 -35.79 20.19 49.66
N LYS A 139 -36.68 20.77 48.85
CA LYS A 139 -38.04 20.27 48.63
C LYS A 139 -38.09 18.85 48.05
N VAL A 140 -37.04 18.40 47.35
CA VAL A 140 -36.91 17.06 46.79
C VAL A 140 -36.84 16.01 47.90
N PHE A 141 -36.34 16.34 49.09
CA PHE A 141 -36.24 15.38 50.21
C PHE A 141 -37.53 15.21 51.03
N LEU A 142 -38.58 16.04 50.80
CA LEU A 142 -39.83 15.97 51.57
C LEU A 142 -40.55 14.61 51.52
N PRO A 143 -40.62 13.92 50.37
CA PRO A 143 -41.20 12.58 50.32
C PRO A 143 -40.39 11.53 51.08
N LEU A 144 -39.06 11.63 51.09
CA LEU A 144 -38.18 10.73 51.84
C LEU A 144 -38.35 10.90 53.36
N LEU A 145 -38.49 12.15 53.83
CA LEU A 145 -38.80 12.45 55.24
C LEU A 145 -40.15 11.86 55.71
N ARG A 146 -41.11 11.68 54.79
CA ARG A 146 -42.47 11.17 55.08
C ARG A 146 -42.59 9.66 54.98
N ALA A 147 -41.64 9.00 54.32
CA ALA A 147 -41.66 7.55 54.14
C ALA A 147 -41.39 6.80 55.45
N ASP A 148 -41.84 5.55 55.54
CA ASP A 148 -41.45 4.64 56.60
C ASP A 148 -40.00 4.15 56.41
N GLN A 149 -39.39 3.59 57.46
CA GLN A 149 -38.00 3.14 57.42
C GLN A 149 -37.77 1.98 56.44
N GLN A 150 -38.77 1.12 56.24
CA GLN A 150 -38.65 0.01 55.30
C GLN A 150 -38.59 0.53 53.86
N SER A 151 -39.48 1.44 53.50
CA SER A 151 -39.50 2.08 52.17
C SER A 151 -38.20 2.85 51.86
N LEU A 152 -37.60 3.51 52.86
CA LEU A 152 -36.30 4.20 52.70
C LEU A 152 -35.15 3.22 52.42
N ASN A 153 -35.06 2.15 53.21
CA ASN A 153 -34.01 1.13 53.02
C ASN A 153 -34.16 0.41 51.68
N GLU A 154 -35.40 0.17 51.24
CA GLU A 154 -35.69 -0.43 49.94
C GLU A 154 -35.30 0.49 48.78
N SER A 155 -35.60 1.80 48.88
CA SER A 155 -35.24 2.76 47.85
C SER A 155 -33.73 2.99 47.74
N GLN A 156 -33.02 3.06 48.87
CA GLN A 156 -31.56 3.17 48.90
C GLN A 156 -30.90 1.96 48.22
N ARG A 157 -31.25 0.75 48.66
CA ARG A 157 -30.68 -0.49 48.09
C ARG A 157 -30.96 -0.63 46.60
N MET A 158 -32.15 -0.26 46.18
CA MET A 158 -32.51 -0.25 44.76
C MET A 158 -31.58 0.67 43.98
N LEU A 159 -31.44 1.91 44.42
CA LEU A 159 -30.66 2.91 43.70
C LEU A 159 -29.17 2.55 43.67
N GLU A 160 -28.60 2.11 44.80
CA GLU A 160 -27.22 1.62 44.87
C GLU A 160 -26.99 0.43 43.92
N THR A 161 -27.94 -0.52 43.87
CA THR A 161 -27.85 -1.68 42.97
C THR A 161 -27.89 -1.27 41.50
N LEU A 162 -28.75 -0.30 41.16
CA LEU A 162 -28.87 0.20 39.79
C LEU A 162 -27.63 0.97 39.36
N LEU A 163 -27.15 1.90 40.19
CA LEU A 163 -25.93 2.67 39.92
C LEU A 163 -24.72 1.76 39.84
N HIS A 164 -24.56 0.81 40.77
CA HIS A 164 -23.45 -0.15 40.73
C HIS A 164 -23.47 -1.00 39.46
N LYS A 165 -24.65 -1.40 38.98
CA LYS A 165 -24.82 -2.12 37.70
C LYS A 165 -24.37 -1.27 36.52
N TYR A 166 -24.76 0.01 36.45
CA TYR A 166 -24.37 0.91 35.35
C TYR A 166 -22.88 1.24 35.39
N TYR A 167 -22.34 1.56 36.56
CA TYR A 167 -20.92 1.86 36.72
C TYR A 167 -20.00 0.68 36.43
N LYS A 168 -20.46 -0.55 36.67
CA LYS A 168 -19.71 -1.77 36.33
C LYS A 168 -19.60 -2.02 34.83
N VAL A 169 -20.61 -1.60 34.06
CA VAL A 169 -20.56 -1.66 32.58
C VAL A 169 -19.70 -0.54 32.02
N GLY A 170 -19.70 0.61 32.69
CA GLY A 170 -19.04 1.84 32.25
C GLY A 170 -20.06 2.76 31.61
N VAL A 171 -20.15 3.98 32.12
CA VAL A 171 -21.06 5.04 31.66
C VAL A 171 -20.24 6.05 30.86
N GLN A 172 -20.53 6.17 29.57
CA GLN A 172 -19.92 7.18 28.69
C GLN A 172 -20.74 8.47 28.69
N SER A 173 -20.09 9.61 28.40
CA SER A 173 -20.74 10.92 28.23
C SER A 173 -21.98 10.89 27.32
N SER A 174 -21.90 10.15 26.21
CA SER A 174 -22.97 10.01 25.23
C SER A 174 -24.16 9.19 25.72
N GLU A 175 -23.97 8.37 26.76
CA GLU A 175 -24.97 7.43 27.26
C GLU A 175 -25.71 7.95 28.51
N VAL A 176 -25.24 9.03 29.13
CA VAL A 176 -25.80 9.56 30.39
C VAL A 176 -27.29 9.84 30.26
N GLU A 177 -27.72 10.61 29.25
CA GLU A 177 -29.13 10.96 29.04
C GLU A 177 -30.02 9.71 28.78
N ASP A 178 -29.47 8.71 28.10
CA ASP A 178 -30.18 7.44 27.84
C ASP A 178 -30.31 6.57 29.09
N LEU A 179 -29.34 6.66 30.00
CA LEU A 179 -29.33 5.94 31.26
C LEU A 179 -30.19 6.63 32.32
N GLU A 180 -30.22 7.96 32.36
CA GLU A 180 -31.17 8.73 33.19
C GLU A 180 -32.62 8.34 32.89
N ARG A 181 -32.98 8.28 31.60
CA ARG A 181 -34.31 7.83 31.17
C ARG A 181 -34.60 6.38 31.57
N ARG A 182 -33.57 5.51 31.57
CA ARG A 182 -33.71 4.12 32.03
C ARG A 182 -33.90 4.02 33.53
N ILE A 183 -33.19 4.83 34.32
CA ILE A 183 -33.39 4.93 35.76
C ILE A 183 -34.84 5.32 36.05
N ASP A 184 -35.36 6.36 35.37
CA ASP A 184 -36.74 6.80 35.59
C ASP A 184 -37.77 5.70 35.28
N LEU A 185 -37.57 4.95 34.18
CA LEU A 185 -38.42 3.81 33.84
C LEU A 185 -38.32 2.68 34.88
N GLU A 186 -37.11 2.29 35.29
CA GLU A 186 -36.90 1.23 36.28
C GLU A 186 -37.52 1.60 37.64
N VAL A 187 -37.40 2.87 38.06
CA VAL A 187 -38.05 3.40 39.27
C VAL A 187 -39.57 3.42 39.10
N GLN A 188 -40.09 3.83 37.94
CA GLN A 188 -41.52 3.91 37.66
C GLN A 188 -42.21 2.53 37.73
N TYR A 189 -41.57 1.47 37.25
CA TYR A 189 -42.10 0.10 37.29
C TYR A 189 -41.74 -0.67 38.57
N SER A 190 -41.01 -0.07 39.49
CA SER A 190 -40.65 -0.71 40.75
C SER A 190 -41.82 -0.78 41.75
N GLU A 191 -41.65 -1.63 42.77
CA GLU A 191 -42.60 -1.81 43.88
C GLU A 191 -42.59 -0.65 44.90
N THR A 192 -41.77 0.39 44.71
CA THR A 192 -41.72 1.52 45.65
C THR A 192 -43.03 2.34 45.64
N PRO A 193 -43.35 3.00 46.78
CA PRO A 193 -44.49 3.91 46.87
C PRO A 193 -44.44 5.02 45.82
N SER A 194 -45.59 5.35 45.21
CA SER A 194 -45.68 6.38 44.17
C SER A 194 -45.21 7.77 44.62
N SER A 195 -45.25 8.05 45.92
CA SER A 195 -44.75 9.30 46.50
C SER A 195 -43.23 9.42 46.45
N LEU A 196 -42.50 8.30 46.41
CA LEU A 196 -41.03 8.27 46.42
C LEU A 196 -40.42 8.24 45.03
N LYS A 197 -41.16 7.74 44.02
CA LYS A 197 -40.64 7.50 42.67
C LYS A 197 -39.96 8.72 42.06
N SER A 198 -40.60 9.90 42.12
CA SER A 198 -40.01 11.14 41.59
C SER A 198 -38.66 11.46 42.22
N VAL A 199 -38.56 11.33 43.55
CA VAL A 199 -37.34 11.69 44.30
C VAL A 199 -36.22 10.69 44.04
N ILE A 200 -36.56 9.40 43.93
CA ILE A 200 -35.58 8.35 43.62
C ILE A 200 -35.02 8.58 42.21
N SER A 201 -35.87 8.93 41.23
CA SER A 201 -35.43 9.28 39.88
C SER A 201 -34.52 10.51 39.89
N ASP A 202 -34.87 11.56 40.64
CA ASP A 202 -34.08 12.80 40.73
C ASP A 202 -32.70 12.55 41.36
N ILE A 203 -32.64 11.78 42.45
CA ILE A 203 -31.36 11.41 43.10
C ILE A 203 -30.53 10.50 42.17
N GLY A 204 -31.18 9.56 41.47
CA GLY A 204 -30.49 8.68 40.54
C GLY A 204 -29.92 9.39 39.33
N ALA A 205 -30.65 10.36 38.77
CA ALA A 205 -30.16 11.20 37.68
C ALA A 205 -29.00 12.09 38.15
N PHE A 206 -29.11 12.69 39.34
CA PHE A 206 -28.04 13.50 39.90
C PHE A 206 -26.77 12.70 40.22
N ALA A 207 -26.93 11.48 40.73
CA ALA A 207 -25.81 10.62 41.06
C ALA A 207 -25.13 10.03 39.82
N LEU A 208 -25.85 9.90 38.69
CA LEU A 208 -25.32 9.30 37.47
C LEU A 208 -24.40 10.28 36.73
N VAL A 209 -23.12 9.91 36.63
CA VAL A 209 -22.09 10.67 35.92
C VAL A 209 -21.26 9.69 35.08
N GLU A 210 -20.55 10.20 34.07
CA GLU A 210 -19.61 9.38 33.31
C GLU A 210 -18.50 8.81 34.21
N ASN A 211 -18.23 7.51 34.07
CA ASN A 211 -17.05 6.88 34.69
C ASN A 211 -16.19 6.12 33.66
N SER A 212 -16.64 6.04 32.41
CA SER A 212 -15.89 5.46 31.31
C SER A 212 -15.14 6.59 30.60
N LEU A 213 -13.86 6.75 30.91
CA LEU A 213 -13.04 7.86 30.43
C LEU A 213 -12.20 7.41 29.22
N PHE A 214 -12.06 8.31 28.23
CA PHE A 214 -11.26 8.03 27.04
C PHE A 214 -9.81 7.75 27.42
N ASP A 215 -9.29 6.61 26.94
CA ASP A 215 -7.92 6.18 27.17
C ASP A 215 -7.11 6.34 25.87
N PRO A 216 -6.34 7.45 25.74
CA PRO A 216 -5.57 7.70 24.53
C PRO A 216 -4.49 6.64 24.31
N GLU A 217 -3.92 6.06 25.37
CA GLU A 217 -2.87 5.05 25.24
C GLU A 217 -3.40 3.72 24.72
N LYS A 218 -4.56 3.26 25.22
CA LYS A 218 -5.22 2.05 24.72
C LYS A 218 -5.68 2.23 23.28
N THR A 219 -6.24 3.40 22.97
CA THR A 219 -6.68 3.74 21.62
C THR A 219 -5.49 3.76 20.65
N ASP A 220 -4.39 4.43 21.01
CA ASP A 220 -3.17 4.44 20.21
C ASP A 220 -2.57 3.04 20.01
N LYS A 221 -2.60 2.18 21.03
CA LYS A 221 -2.15 0.79 20.93
C LYS A 221 -3.04 0.00 19.97
N ALA A 222 -4.36 0.17 20.03
CA ALA A 222 -5.31 -0.45 19.12
C ALA A 222 -5.07 0.01 17.67
N ILE A 223 -4.91 1.31 17.45
CA ILE A 223 -4.57 1.90 16.14
C ILE A 223 -3.26 1.31 15.60
N LYS A 224 -2.21 1.25 16.42
CA LYS A 224 -0.91 0.67 16.01
C LYS A 224 -1.01 -0.81 15.67
N SER A 225 -1.78 -1.58 16.43
CA SER A 225 -2.01 -3.01 16.17
C SER A 225 -2.79 -3.22 14.87
N ALA A 226 -3.83 -2.43 14.65
CA ALA A 226 -4.62 -2.48 13.42
C ALA A 226 -3.76 -2.10 12.20
N ALA A 227 -2.96 -1.03 12.32
CA ALA A 227 -2.01 -0.60 11.29
C ALA A 227 -0.98 -1.69 10.95
N ALA A 228 -0.45 -2.39 11.95
CA ALA A 228 0.54 -3.44 11.75
C ALA A 228 -0.02 -4.70 11.05
N THR A 229 -1.33 -4.86 11.03
CA THR A 229 -2.01 -6.00 10.38
C THR A 229 -2.26 -5.72 8.88
N VAL A 230 -2.16 -4.47 8.43
CA VAL A 230 -2.42 -4.10 7.04
C VAL A 230 -1.26 -4.54 6.15
N GLU A 231 -1.54 -5.51 5.26
CA GLU A 231 -0.59 -5.93 4.24
C GLU A 231 -0.50 -4.89 3.10
N PRO A 232 0.69 -4.66 2.53
CA PRO A 232 0.84 -3.75 1.40
C PRO A 232 0.11 -4.27 0.15
N VAL A 233 -0.53 -3.36 -0.57
CA VAL A 233 -1.25 -3.66 -1.81
C VAL A 233 -0.24 -3.79 -2.95
N MET A 234 -0.01 -5.02 -3.39
CA MET A 234 0.94 -5.35 -4.45
C MET A 234 0.23 -5.57 -5.79
N ILE A 235 0.73 -4.92 -6.84
CA ILE A 235 0.42 -5.24 -8.24
C ILE A 235 1.42 -6.31 -8.67
N ARG A 236 0.96 -7.49 -9.07
CA ARG A 236 1.83 -8.63 -9.41
C ARG A 236 2.12 -8.71 -10.90
N ALA A 237 3.28 -9.25 -11.27
CA ALA A 237 3.60 -9.52 -12.67
C ALA A 237 2.59 -10.53 -13.27
N GLY A 238 2.08 -10.23 -14.47
CA GLY A 238 1.07 -11.01 -15.18
C GLY A 238 -0.39 -10.74 -14.79
N GLU A 239 -0.62 -9.97 -13.72
CA GLU A 239 -1.94 -9.54 -13.27
C GLU A 239 -2.61 -8.64 -14.33
N VAL A 240 -3.91 -8.82 -14.57
CA VAL A 240 -4.68 -7.98 -15.48
C VAL A 240 -4.99 -6.66 -14.78
N ILE A 241 -4.43 -5.55 -15.29
CA ILE A 241 -4.69 -4.21 -14.75
C ILE A 241 -6.00 -3.68 -15.33
N VAL A 242 -6.22 -3.87 -16.63
CA VAL A 242 -7.44 -3.43 -17.31
C VAL A 242 -7.82 -4.40 -18.42
N SER A 243 -9.11 -4.69 -18.56
CA SER A 243 -9.64 -5.58 -19.60
C SER A 243 -10.00 -4.80 -20.86
N GLU A 244 -9.90 -5.46 -22.01
CA GLU A 244 -10.36 -4.89 -23.29
C GLU A 244 -11.79 -4.36 -23.19
N GLY A 245 -12.02 -3.15 -23.71
CA GLY A 245 -13.34 -2.51 -23.72
C GLY A 245 -13.78 -1.91 -22.39
N SER A 246 -12.99 -2.03 -21.32
CA SER A 246 -13.30 -1.40 -20.02
C SER A 246 -12.80 0.05 -19.94
N THR A 247 -13.46 0.88 -19.13
CA THR A 247 -13.10 2.28 -18.93
C THR A 247 -11.94 2.40 -17.95
N ILE A 248 -10.91 3.15 -18.33
CA ILE A 248 -9.73 3.42 -17.50
C ILE A 248 -10.12 4.44 -16.42
N THR A 249 -10.43 3.95 -15.22
CA THR A 249 -10.65 4.80 -14.05
C THR A 249 -9.36 5.45 -13.58
N GLY A 250 -9.45 6.43 -12.69
CA GLY A 250 -8.26 7.09 -12.12
C GLY A 250 -7.30 6.12 -11.46
N ASP A 251 -7.80 5.17 -10.68
CA ASP A 251 -6.96 4.19 -9.98
C ASP A 251 -6.25 3.24 -10.97
N ILE A 252 -6.93 2.83 -12.05
CA ILE A 252 -6.34 2.00 -13.11
C ILE A 252 -5.27 2.79 -13.85
N TYR A 253 -5.51 4.07 -14.13
CA TYR A 253 -4.52 4.95 -14.76
C TYR A 253 -3.25 5.07 -13.90
N ASP A 254 -3.41 5.25 -12.58
CA ASP A 254 -2.29 5.33 -11.65
C ASP A 254 -1.52 3.98 -11.59
N ASP A 255 -2.23 2.85 -11.60
CA ASP A 255 -1.61 1.51 -11.69
C ASP A 255 -0.80 1.32 -13.00
N LEU A 256 -1.33 1.77 -14.14
CA LEU A 256 -0.64 1.75 -15.43
C LEU A 256 0.60 2.67 -15.43
N GLN A 257 0.53 3.79 -14.71
CA GLN A 257 1.67 4.70 -14.56
C GLN A 257 2.78 4.08 -13.70
N LEU A 258 2.42 3.49 -12.56
CA LEU A 258 3.35 2.84 -11.64
C LEU A 258 4.09 1.65 -12.28
N THR A 259 3.41 0.93 -13.17
CA THR A 259 3.97 -0.22 -13.90
C THR A 259 4.78 0.18 -15.14
N GLY A 260 4.84 1.47 -15.47
CA GLY A 260 5.60 1.99 -16.60
C GLY A 260 4.98 1.70 -17.97
N LEU A 261 3.68 1.40 -18.00
CA LEU A 261 2.94 1.06 -19.22
C LEU A 261 2.41 2.28 -19.97
N LEU A 262 2.36 3.44 -19.32
CA LEU A 262 1.99 4.69 -19.97
C LEU A 262 3.19 5.31 -20.70
N ASP A 263 2.96 5.82 -21.91
CA ASP A 263 4.00 6.51 -22.70
C ASP A 263 4.33 7.87 -22.07
N GLN A 264 5.20 7.87 -21.05
CA GLN A 264 5.70 9.09 -20.46
C GLN A 264 7.21 9.18 -20.66
N GLN A 265 7.54 9.72 -21.83
CA GLN A 265 8.87 9.98 -22.38
C GLN A 265 9.57 8.70 -22.86
N ARG A 266 9.78 8.63 -24.18
CA ARG A 266 10.73 7.71 -24.80
C ARG A 266 12.07 7.84 -24.07
N ASN A 267 12.33 6.96 -23.12
CA ASN A 267 13.64 6.82 -22.53
C ASN A 267 14.56 6.34 -23.67
N LEU A 268 15.23 7.29 -24.33
CA LEU A 268 16.16 6.97 -25.42
C LEU A 268 17.47 6.37 -24.88
N LEU A 269 17.67 6.37 -23.55
CA LEU A 269 18.87 5.87 -22.89
C LEU A 269 19.21 4.41 -23.28
N PRO A 270 18.26 3.45 -23.25
CA PRO A 270 18.54 2.07 -23.65
C PRO A 270 18.89 1.97 -25.15
N SER A 271 18.27 2.80 -26.01
CA SER A 271 18.54 2.82 -27.45
C SER A 271 19.94 3.34 -27.77
N ILE A 272 20.41 4.36 -27.04
CA ILE A 272 21.76 4.90 -27.16
C ILE A 272 22.78 3.88 -26.67
N GLY A 273 22.50 3.19 -25.55
CA GLY A 273 23.33 2.11 -25.02
C GLY A 273 23.46 0.94 -26.01
N LEU A 274 22.35 0.52 -26.62
CA LEU A 274 22.34 -0.52 -27.64
C LEU A 274 23.12 -0.10 -28.90
N ALA A 275 22.98 1.15 -29.35
CA ALA A 275 23.73 1.68 -30.49
C ALA A 275 25.24 1.69 -30.21
N MET A 276 25.65 2.13 -29.02
CA MET A 276 27.05 2.11 -28.59
C MET A 276 27.59 0.68 -28.52
N PHE A 277 26.83 -0.26 -27.98
CA PHE A 277 27.20 -1.66 -27.88
C PHE A 277 27.32 -2.33 -29.26
N ALA A 278 26.37 -2.10 -30.17
CA ALA A 278 26.41 -2.58 -31.54
C ALA A 278 27.64 -2.04 -32.29
N LEU A 279 27.95 -0.75 -32.11
CA LEU A 279 29.13 -0.12 -32.69
C LEU A 279 30.42 -0.73 -32.13
N LEU A 280 30.51 -0.96 -30.82
CA LEU A 280 31.66 -1.61 -30.18
C LEU A 280 31.91 -3.01 -30.77
N LEU A 281 30.87 -3.83 -30.89
CA LEU A 281 30.98 -5.16 -31.49
C LEU A 281 31.33 -5.10 -32.98
N GLY A 282 30.74 -4.16 -33.73
CA GLY A 282 31.10 -3.88 -35.12
C GLY A 282 32.56 -3.45 -35.29
N ALA A 283 33.06 -2.58 -34.39
CA ALA A 283 34.44 -2.13 -34.39
C ALA A 283 35.41 -3.28 -34.06
N PHE A 284 35.02 -4.17 -33.14
CA PHE A 284 35.77 -5.38 -32.81
C PHE A 284 35.84 -6.34 -34.00
N LEU A 285 34.72 -6.59 -34.69
CA LEU A 285 34.69 -7.38 -35.92
C LEU A 285 35.53 -6.76 -37.03
N TYR A 286 35.49 -5.43 -37.18
CA TYR A 286 36.33 -4.71 -38.13
C TYR A 286 37.83 -4.89 -37.81
N ALA A 287 38.21 -4.79 -36.54
CA ALA A 287 39.60 -4.97 -36.12
C ALA A 287 40.12 -6.38 -36.45
N GLU A 288 39.31 -7.41 -36.22
CA GLU A 288 39.68 -8.79 -36.51
C GLU A 288 39.65 -9.10 -38.02
N CYS A 289 38.70 -8.57 -38.78
CA CYS A 289 38.71 -8.63 -40.25
C CYS A 289 39.95 -7.94 -40.84
N ARG A 290 40.34 -6.77 -40.31
CA ARG A 290 41.55 -6.05 -40.74
C ARG A 290 42.82 -6.82 -40.41
N ARG A 291 42.85 -7.46 -39.25
CA ARG A 291 43.97 -8.33 -38.85
C ARG A 291 44.08 -9.53 -39.78
N ALA A 292 42.97 -10.24 -40.03
CA ALA A 292 42.93 -11.42 -40.88
C ALA A 292 43.31 -11.09 -42.34
N PHE A 293 42.88 -9.94 -42.87
CA PHE A 293 43.28 -9.46 -44.19
C PHE A 293 44.79 -9.19 -44.31
N ASN A 294 45.39 -8.58 -43.28
CA ASN A 294 46.81 -8.21 -43.32
C ASN A 294 47.77 -9.35 -42.94
N LYS A 295 47.35 -10.29 -42.08
CA LYS A 295 48.23 -11.34 -41.52
C LYS A 295 47.93 -12.74 -42.03
N ASP A 296 46.69 -13.02 -42.38
CA ASP A 296 46.22 -14.38 -42.71
C ASP A 296 45.85 -14.52 -44.20
N ASN A 297 46.32 -13.59 -45.07
CA ASN A 297 46.09 -13.57 -46.52
C ASN A 297 44.62 -13.67 -46.96
N TRP A 298 43.68 -13.15 -46.15
CA TRP A 298 42.27 -13.20 -46.51
C TRP A 298 41.99 -12.41 -47.77
N THR A 299 41.38 -13.07 -48.76
CA THR A 299 40.78 -12.40 -49.91
C THR A 299 39.42 -11.81 -49.54
N ILE A 300 38.97 -10.81 -50.30
CA ILE A 300 37.63 -10.18 -50.22
C ILE A 300 36.48 -11.22 -50.09
N ARG A 301 36.61 -12.40 -50.73
CA ARG A 301 35.66 -13.52 -50.62
C ARG A 301 35.41 -13.96 -49.17
N HIS A 302 36.44 -14.08 -48.34
CA HIS A 302 36.32 -14.55 -46.95
C HIS A 302 35.57 -13.54 -46.07
N ILE A 303 35.75 -12.24 -46.34
CA ILE A 303 35.03 -11.15 -45.65
C ILE A 303 33.54 -11.21 -45.99
N PHE A 304 33.19 -11.40 -47.27
CA PHE A 304 31.80 -11.56 -47.69
C PHE A 304 31.16 -12.83 -47.12
N ILE A 305 31.88 -13.96 -47.11
CA ILE A 305 31.38 -15.20 -46.48
C ILE A 305 31.12 -14.98 -44.99
N SER A 306 32.07 -14.41 -44.25
CA SER A 306 31.89 -14.11 -42.83
C SER A 306 30.69 -13.20 -42.56
N THR A 307 30.53 -12.17 -43.39
CA THR A 307 29.41 -11.23 -43.29
C THR A 307 28.08 -11.92 -43.54
N ALA A 308 27.99 -12.74 -44.60
CA ALA A 308 26.78 -13.49 -44.93
C ALA A 308 26.40 -14.49 -43.83
N VAL A 309 27.37 -15.21 -43.28
CA VAL A 309 27.13 -16.15 -42.15
C VAL A 309 26.64 -15.39 -40.91
N SER A 310 27.23 -14.22 -40.61
CA SER A 310 26.81 -13.41 -39.47
C SER A 310 25.38 -12.88 -39.62
N LEU A 311 25.01 -12.38 -40.80
CA LEU A 311 23.64 -11.93 -41.08
C LEU A 311 22.63 -13.07 -40.98
N LEU A 312 22.97 -14.24 -41.52
CA LEU A 312 22.15 -15.45 -41.44
C LEU A 312 21.96 -15.88 -39.98
N MET A 313 23.02 -15.85 -39.16
CA MET A 313 22.94 -16.20 -37.74
C MET A 313 22.08 -15.23 -36.93
N ILE A 314 22.23 -13.92 -37.13
CA ILE A 314 21.37 -12.92 -36.46
C ILE A 314 19.90 -13.13 -36.88
N THR A 315 19.65 -13.42 -38.16
CA THR A 315 18.29 -13.70 -38.66
C THR A 315 17.70 -14.94 -37.98
N PHE A 316 18.46 -16.04 -37.89
CA PHE A 316 18.02 -17.24 -37.17
C PHE A 316 17.72 -16.94 -35.71
N MET A 317 18.60 -16.21 -35.01
CA MET A 317 18.38 -15.82 -33.61
C MET A 317 17.06 -15.06 -33.44
N LYS A 318 16.75 -14.12 -34.33
CA LYS A 318 15.48 -13.37 -34.26
C LYS A 318 14.27 -14.28 -34.52
N VAL A 319 14.35 -15.19 -35.49
CA VAL A 319 13.28 -16.15 -35.78
C VAL A 319 12.98 -17.02 -34.54
N PHE A 320 13.99 -17.53 -33.86
CA PHE A 320 13.80 -18.33 -32.64
C PHE A 320 13.24 -17.51 -31.46
N SER A 321 13.63 -16.25 -31.32
CA SER A 321 13.07 -15.34 -30.30
C SER A 321 11.55 -15.17 -30.45
N LEU A 322 11.01 -15.17 -31.68
CA LEU A 322 9.56 -15.09 -31.92
C LEU A 322 8.79 -16.33 -31.44
N PHE A 323 9.45 -17.50 -31.37
CA PHE A 323 8.83 -18.75 -30.91
C PHE A 323 9.02 -18.99 -29.40
N GLY A 324 9.87 -18.23 -28.72
CA GLY A 324 10.14 -18.35 -27.29
C GLY A 324 8.98 -17.93 -26.37
N ALA A 325 7.95 -17.28 -26.93
CA ALA A 325 6.71 -16.95 -26.22
C ALA A 325 5.79 -18.16 -25.96
N MET A 326 6.13 -19.33 -26.53
CA MET A 326 5.45 -20.59 -26.23
C MET A 326 6.14 -21.22 -25.01
N GLU A 327 5.39 -21.74 -24.02
CA GLU A 327 5.88 -22.33 -22.74
C GLU A 327 6.85 -23.52 -22.88
N GLN A 328 7.36 -23.82 -24.08
CA GLN A 328 8.28 -24.91 -24.33
C GLN A 328 9.74 -24.40 -24.41
N PRO A 329 10.72 -25.21 -23.95
CA PRO A 329 12.13 -24.83 -23.89
C PRO A 329 12.83 -24.87 -25.26
N VAL A 330 12.20 -24.31 -26.30
CA VAL A 330 12.72 -24.23 -27.67
C VAL A 330 13.95 -23.31 -27.76
N TYR A 331 14.14 -22.44 -26.76
CA TYR A 331 15.30 -21.56 -26.64
C TYR A 331 16.66 -22.28 -26.66
N TYR A 332 16.74 -23.51 -26.14
CA TYR A 332 17.98 -24.30 -26.18
C TYR A 332 18.34 -24.82 -27.59
N LEU A 333 17.43 -24.69 -28.56
CA LEU A 333 17.62 -25.19 -29.92
C LEU A 333 18.30 -24.17 -30.85
N VAL A 334 18.66 -22.97 -30.35
CA VAL A 334 19.30 -21.93 -31.17
C VAL A 334 20.68 -22.42 -31.65
N PRO A 335 20.91 -22.58 -32.97
CA PRO A 335 22.15 -23.15 -33.50
C PRO A 335 23.28 -22.12 -33.57
N ALA A 336 23.61 -21.46 -32.44
CA ALA A 336 24.69 -20.47 -32.36
C ALA A 336 26.07 -21.08 -32.67
N VAL A 337 26.27 -22.35 -32.30
CA VAL A 337 27.50 -23.13 -32.55
C VAL A 337 27.70 -23.41 -34.04
N THR A 338 26.61 -23.52 -34.82
CA THR A 338 26.67 -23.84 -36.24
C THR A 338 27.31 -22.71 -37.05
N GLY A 339 27.04 -21.44 -36.71
CA GLY A 339 27.67 -20.30 -37.37
C GLY A 339 29.19 -20.25 -37.18
N VAL A 340 29.64 -20.54 -35.97
CA VAL A 340 31.07 -20.64 -35.62
C VAL A 340 31.74 -21.76 -36.41
N MET A 341 31.09 -22.92 -36.51
CA MET A 341 31.63 -24.08 -37.21
C MET A 341 31.77 -23.83 -38.72
N ILE A 342 30.78 -23.18 -39.34
CA ILE A 342 30.82 -22.78 -40.75
C ILE A 342 32.02 -21.86 -41.00
N VAL A 343 32.23 -20.85 -40.14
CA VAL A 343 33.35 -19.91 -40.28
C VAL A 343 34.70 -20.60 -40.04
N LYS A 344 34.79 -21.55 -39.11
CA LYS A 344 36.00 -22.34 -38.89
C LYS A 344 36.44 -23.10 -40.14
N ILE A 345 35.48 -23.72 -40.84
CA ILE A 345 35.74 -24.54 -42.04
C ILE A 345 36.07 -23.65 -43.25
N LEU A 346 35.35 -22.54 -43.44
CA LEU A 346 35.45 -21.70 -44.64
C LEU A 346 36.51 -20.59 -44.56
N CYS A 347 36.90 -20.18 -43.35
CA CYS A 347 37.77 -19.02 -43.15
C CYS A 347 39.02 -19.39 -42.35
N SER A 348 38.95 -19.33 -41.01
CA SER A 348 40.08 -19.68 -40.15
C SER A 348 39.62 -20.02 -38.73
N GLU A 349 40.36 -20.91 -38.07
CA GLU A 349 40.05 -21.37 -36.71
C GLU A 349 40.10 -20.25 -35.67
N ARG A 350 41.11 -19.38 -35.75
CA ARG A 350 41.25 -18.27 -34.81
C ARG A 350 40.10 -17.27 -34.91
N TYR A 351 39.67 -16.94 -36.13
CA TYR A 351 38.57 -16.02 -36.35
C TYR A 351 37.22 -16.61 -35.91
N ALA A 352 37.03 -17.93 -36.09
CA ALA A 352 35.86 -18.61 -35.57
C ALA A 352 35.74 -18.52 -34.04
N ILE A 353 36.85 -18.65 -33.30
CA ILE A 353 36.85 -18.47 -31.83
C ILE A 353 36.40 -17.07 -31.44
N VAL A 354 36.86 -16.04 -32.17
CA VAL A 354 36.43 -14.65 -31.94
C VAL A 354 34.94 -14.49 -32.22
N LEU A 355 34.45 -15.03 -33.34
CA LEU A 355 33.01 -14.98 -33.66
C LEU A 355 32.16 -15.71 -32.64
N ALA A 356 32.66 -16.79 -32.02
CA ALA A 356 31.93 -17.48 -30.96
C ALA A 356 31.60 -16.54 -29.79
N VAL A 357 32.57 -15.72 -29.38
CA VAL A 357 32.38 -14.71 -28.32
C VAL A 357 31.42 -13.61 -28.75
N VAL A 358 31.52 -13.15 -30.00
CA VAL A 358 30.60 -12.11 -30.52
C VAL A 358 29.16 -12.64 -30.62
N TYR A 359 28.98 -13.86 -31.16
CA TYR A 359 27.67 -14.48 -31.28
C TYR A 359 27.06 -14.82 -29.92
N SER A 360 27.86 -15.20 -28.92
CA SER A 360 27.34 -15.40 -27.56
C SER A 360 26.81 -14.09 -26.96
N LEU A 361 27.52 -12.98 -27.18
CA LEU A 361 27.08 -11.66 -26.69
C LEU A 361 25.81 -11.17 -27.41
N TRP A 362 25.70 -11.39 -28.72
CA TRP A 362 24.49 -11.08 -29.48
C TRP A 362 23.29 -11.92 -29.06
N LEU A 363 23.51 -13.21 -28.79
CA LEU A 363 22.46 -14.12 -28.39
C LEU A 363 21.83 -13.70 -27.05
N VAL A 364 22.64 -13.24 -26.08
CA VAL A 364 22.12 -12.70 -24.81
C VAL A 364 21.19 -11.52 -25.08
N CYS A 365 21.62 -10.51 -25.84
CA CYS A 365 20.79 -9.34 -26.13
C CYS A 365 19.52 -9.66 -26.92
N CYS A 366 19.54 -10.70 -27.77
CA CYS A 366 18.36 -11.11 -28.54
C CYS A 366 17.40 -11.98 -27.70
N SER A 367 17.90 -12.63 -26.66
CA SER A 367 17.15 -13.57 -25.81
C SER A 367 16.55 -12.95 -24.56
N THR A 368 17.26 -12.05 -23.89
CA THR A 368 16.90 -11.50 -22.56
C THR A 368 15.72 -10.51 -22.61
N ALA A 369 14.86 -10.61 -23.63
CA ALA A 369 13.68 -9.78 -23.84
C ALA A 369 12.43 -10.65 -24.00
N ILE A 370 12.38 -11.75 -23.24
CA ILE A 370 11.19 -12.55 -22.96
C ILE A 370 11.00 -12.52 -21.45
#